data_AF-A0A0A8J3K5-F1
#
_entry.id   AF-A0A0A8J3K5-F1
#
_cell.length_a   1.000
_cell.length_b   1.000
_cell.length_c   1.000
_cell.angle_alpha   90.00
_cell.angle_beta   90.00
_cell.angle_gamma   90.00
#
_symmetry.space_group_name_H-M   'P 1'
#
loop_
_entity.id
_entity.type
_entity.pdbx_description
1 polymer ?
#
loop_
_entity_poly.entity_id
_entity_poly.type
_entity_poly.pdbx_seq_one_letter_code
_entity_poly.pdbx_strand_id
1 'polypeptide(L)'
;MKASYDSKIYFPKVLLILFFLYNVNYKFIPGDIPTSYLSLGFIVVASLYWILRKKRFPVANGWALVSALLLFFCSMISYFDNIEHADLYMIRTTFIYLIMVLFVSPFIACIFKNDRKEVLKTVGYAGLVNGILILGMLIFKPLQYIYLPLLSEKTFLLIGGNDAIESLMSLRMIGITGFSAYTTGFVQVLCAICYIYYMILRDGRIRLKLSDYILLIIIFLSALVSARSSLIGIFLSIIILMFNMNSLRFIKTLSLSIISVIFLFSIITMLLPDNLSDFFINWATEFFVSGTKTGSLQTNIDMYIYGLNDFSAFGQSRWYGDNNDYFMNTDVGWYRLAFSIGFLGVIFWYITLMNIFRFNRLFTSRISIENIISICIFIYITIMMFKGAIIFDSFQSVLILLVLDIVFYNRNKYEA
;
A
#
# COMPACT_ATOMS: atom_id res chain seq x y z
N MET A 1 -0.89 -28.13 24.23
CA MET A 1 -1.21 -27.33 23.02
C MET A 1 -2.66 -26.89 23.12
N LYS A 2 -2.96 -25.67 23.58
CA LYS A 2 -4.34 -25.17 23.61
C LYS A 2 -4.79 -24.95 22.17
N ALA A 3 -5.94 -25.52 21.78
CA ALA A 3 -6.60 -25.22 20.53
C ALA A 3 -6.76 -23.70 20.42
N SER A 4 -5.97 -23.08 19.54
CA SER A 4 -6.11 -21.68 19.17
C SER A 4 -7.45 -21.58 18.44
N TYR A 5 -8.49 -21.19 19.16
CA TYR A 5 -9.75 -20.76 18.56
C TYR A 5 -9.42 -19.76 17.45
N ASP A 6 -9.69 -20.12 16.19
CA ASP A 6 -9.63 -19.16 15.08
C ASP A 6 -10.55 -18.00 15.47
N SER A 7 -9.98 -16.83 15.76
CA SER A 7 -10.76 -15.67 16.19
C SER A 7 -11.77 -15.32 15.09
N LYS A 8 -13.05 -15.22 15.49
CA LYS A 8 -14.12 -14.73 14.61
C LYS A 8 -13.69 -13.37 14.06
N ILE A 9 -13.86 -13.18 12.76
CA ILE A 9 -13.53 -11.90 12.12
C ILE A 9 -14.53 -10.85 12.57
N TYR A 10 -14.05 -9.79 13.19
CA TYR A 10 -14.86 -8.64 13.52
C TYR A 10 -14.89 -7.70 12.31
N PHE A 11 -15.93 -7.80 11.50
CA PHE A 11 -16.12 -7.00 10.28
C PHE A 11 -15.92 -5.48 10.49
N PRO A 12 -16.33 -4.86 11.62
CA PRO A 12 -16.03 -3.45 11.87
C PRO A 12 -14.53 -3.11 11.89
N LYS A 13 -13.67 -4.02 12.36
CA LYS A 13 -12.21 -3.83 12.32
C LYS A 13 -11.70 -3.87 10.88
N VAL A 14 -12.27 -4.73 10.03
CA VAL A 14 -11.93 -4.80 8.61
C VAL A 14 -12.32 -3.49 7.92
N LEU A 15 -13.53 -2.97 8.17
CA LEU A 15 -13.98 -1.69 7.61
C LEU A 15 -13.10 -0.52 8.06
N LEU A 16 -12.71 -0.47 9.34
CA LEU A 16 -11.82 0.58 9.85
C LEU A 16 -10.48 0.58 9.10
N ILE A 17 -9.86 -0.59 8.94
CA ILE A 17 -8.59 -0.72 8.21
C ILE A 17 -8.77 -0.45 6.72
N LEU A 18 -9.86 -0.93 6.12
CA LEU A 18 -10.21 -0.69 4.71
C LEU A 18 -10.33 0.81 4.41
N PHE A 19 -11.13 1.54 5.19
CA PHE A 19 -11.33 2.98 5.02
C PHE A 19 -10.11 3.82 5.39
N PHE A 20 -9.21 3.27 6.20
CA PHE A 20 -7.91 3.87 6.42
C PHE A 20 -7.00 3.68 5.20
N LEU A 21 -6.82 2.45 4.72
CA LEU A 21 -5.88 2.13 3.64
C LEU A 21 -6.31 2.68 2.28
N TYR A 22 -7.60 2.66 1.99
CA TYR A 22 -8.17 3.15 0.76
C TYR A 22 -8.91 4.44 1.05
N ASN A 23 -8.31 5.55 0.64
CA ASN A 23 -8.77 6.88 0.96
C ASN A 23 -10.01 7.26 0.13
N VAL A 24 -11.21 7.18 0.69
CA VAL A 24 -12.46 7.45 -0.01
C VAL A 24 -13.03 8.81 0.42
N ASN A 25 -13.55 9.58 -0.54
CA ASN A 25 -14.30 10.80 -0.25
C ASN A 25 -15.77 10.54 -0.60
N TYR A 26 -16.61 10.33 0.41
CA TYR A 26 -18.04 10.10 0.19
C TYR A 26 -18.82 11.40 0.19
N LYS A 27 -19.82 11.50 -0.69
CA LYS A 27 -20.72 12.68 -0.80
C LYS A 27 -21.50 12.98 0.48
N PHE A 28 -21.79 11.94 1.27
CA PHE A 28 -22.53 12.08 2.53
C PHE A 28 -21.66 12.47 3.74
N ILE A 29 -20.32 12.53 3.60
CA ILE A 29 -19.44 12.99 4.67
C ILE A 29 -19.30 14.52 4.55
N PRO A 30 -19.68 15.30 5.58
CA PRO A 30 -19.61 16.74 5.50
C PRO A 30 -18.17 17.23 5.34
N GLY A 31 -17.98 18.24 4.49
CA GLY A 31 -16.68 18.89 4.25
C GLY A 31 -15.72 18.12 3.34
N ASP A 32 -16.20 17.12 2.58
CA ASP A 32 -15.38 16.26 1.70
C ASP A 32 -14.19 15.61 2.43
N ILE A 33 -14.32 15.37 3.75
CA ILE A 33 -13.22 14.85 4.56
C ILE A 33 -12.94 13.39 4.15
N PRO A 34 -11.71 13.07 3.72
CA PRO A 34 -11.38 11.72 3.31
C PRO A 34 -11.46 10.71 4.46
N THR A 35 -11.94 9.51 4.18
CA THR A 35 -12.15 8.46 5.19
C THR A 35 -10.88 8.09 5.92
N SER A 36 -9.71 8.21 5.29
CA SER A 36 -8.43 7.91 5.94
C SER A 36 -8.15 8.83 7.13
N TYR A 37 -8.55 10.09 7.08
CA TYR A 37 -8.42 11.04 8.19
C TYR A 37 -9.41 10.76 9.32
N LEU A 38 -10.64 10.35 8.99
CA LEU A 38 -11.62 9.92 9.98
C LEU A 38 -11.14 8.67 10.73
N SER A 39 -10.64 7.69 9.99
CA SER A 39 -10.02 6.49 10.57
C SER A 39 -8.77 6.82 11.38
N LEU A 40 -7.94 7.78 10.94
CA LEU A 40 -6.79 8.26 11.72
C LEU A 40 -7.25 8.92 13.03
N GLY A 41 -8.28 9.75 13.00
CA GLY A 41 -8.89 10.34 14.19
C GLY A 41 -9.37 9.27 15.18
N PHE A 42 -10.05 8.24 14.69
CA PHE A 42 -10.44 7.09 15.51
C PHE A 42 -9.22 6.36 16.11
N ILE A 43 -8.17 6.11 15.32
CA ILE A 43 -6.93 5.49 15.78
C ILE A 43 -6.30 6.30 16.92
N VAL A 44 -6.26 7.64 16.79
CA VAL A 44 -5.73 8.55 17.81
C VAL A 44 -6.58 8.49 19.08
N VAL A 45 -7.91 8.62 18.95
CA VAL A 45 -8.83 8.59 20.11
C VAL A 45 -8.75 7.25 20.86
N ALA A 46 -8.80 6.13 20.15
CA ALA A 46 -8.68 4.80 20.74
C ALA A 46 -7.33 4.62 21.46
N SER A 47 -6.25 5.15 20.87
CA SER A 47 -4.92 5.12 21.46
C SER A 47 -4.82 5.96 22.73
N LEU A 48 -5.32 7.20 22.69
CA LEU A 48 -5.36 8.09 23.86
C LEU A 48 -6.16 7.47 25.00
N TYR A 49 -7.33 6.89 24.71
CA TYR A 49 -8.13 6.16 25.70
C TYR A 49 -7.32 5.04 26.36
N TRP A 50 -6.60 4.23 25.58
CA TRP A 50 -5.76 3.16 26.09
C TRP A 50 -4.60 3.68 26.94
N ILE A 51 -3.93 4.74 26.49
CA ILE A 51 -2.81 5.38 27.20
C ILE A 51 -3.28 5.92 28.55
N LEU A 52 -4.41 6.65 28.58
CA LEU A 52 -5.00 7.19 29.80
C LEU A 52 -5.36 6.07 30.79
N ARG A 53 -5.98 4.99 30.29
CA ARG A 53 -6.36 3.84 31.12
C ARG A 53 -5.15 3.09 31.69
N LYS A 54 -4.06 2.98 30.93
CA LYS A 54 -2.85 2.23 31.33
C LYS A 54 -1.78 3.11 31.97
N LYS A 55 -1.94 4.44 31.94
CA LYS A 55 -0.97 5.44 32.40
C LYS A 55 0.45 5.21 31.83
N ARG A 56 0.53 4.70 30.60
CA ARG A 56 1.78 4.35 29.91
C ARG A 56 1.67 4.68 28.42
N PHE A 57 2.75 5.23 27.87
CA PHE A 57 2.87 5.53 26.44
C PHE A 57 3.83 4.53 25.77
N PRO A 58 3.34 3.42 25.18
CA PRO A 58 4.19 2.43 24.56
C PRO A 58 4.60 2.91 23.17
N VAL A 59 5.79 3.50 23.07
CA VAL A 59 6.44 3.66 21.76
C VAL A 59 7.05 2.31 21.36
N ALA A 60 6.57 1.71 20.26
CA ALA A 60 7.09 0.43 19.79
C ALA A 60 8.52 0.51 19.25
N ASN A 61 8.89 1.65 18.68
CA ASN A 61 10.17 1.86 18.01
C ASN A 61 10.66 3.32 18.17
N GLY A 62 11.49 3.55 19.19
CA GLY A 62 12.01 4.90 19.49
C GLY A 62 12.90 5.47 18.38
N TRP A 63 13.68 4.63 17.69
CA TRP A 63 14.52 5.07 16.58
C TRP A 63 13.69 5.52 15.37
N ALA A 64 12.62 4.78 15.05
CA ALA A 64 11.68 5.19 14.01
C ALA A 64 10.99 6.52 14.36
N LEU A 65 10.70 6.76 15.65
CA LEU A 65 10.16 8.03 16.13
C LEU A 65 11.14 9.18 15.93
N VAL A 66 12.41 9.01 16.33
CA VAL A 66 13.45 10.03 16.16
C VAL A 66 13.66 10.34 14.68
N SER A 67 13.76 9.33 13.82
CA SER A 67 13.94 9.57 12.38
C SER A 67 12.71 10.20 11.71
N ALA A 68 11.50 9.83 12.14
CA ALA A 68 10.26 10.47 11.66
C ALA A 68 10.16 11.94 12.12
N LEU A 69 10.62 12.26 13.33
CA LEU A 69 10.73 13.64 13.82
C LEU A 69 11.74 14.43 12.97
N LEU A 70 12.93 13.88 12.71
CA LEU A 70 13.92 14.53 11.85
C LEU A 70 13.39 14.78 10.44
N LEU A 71 12.68 13.81 9.86
CA LEU A 71 12.02 13.95 8.57
C LEU A 71 10.98 15.08 8.59
N PHE A 72 10.14 15.13 9.63
CA PHE A 72 9.16 16.20 9.80
C PHE A 72 9.82 17.57 9.94
N PHE A 73 10.86 17.70 10.77
CA PHE A 73 11.62 18.95 10.89
C PHE A 73 12.27 19.37 9.57
N CYS A 74 12.84 18.43 8.82
CA CYS A 74 13.39 18.72 7.49
C CYS A 74 12.31 19.24 6.53
N SER A 75 11.11 18.64 6.56
CA SER A 75 9.98 19.14 5.77
C SER A 75 9.51 20.53 6.19
N MET A 76 9.56 20.85 7.49
CA MET A 76 9.22 22.19 8.00
C MET A 76 10.25 23.23 7.57
N ILE A 77 11.54 22.91 7.64
CA ILE A 77 12.62 23.79 7.16
C ILE A 77 12.43 24.07 5.67
N SER A 78 12.25 23.02 4.86
CA SER A 78 11.96 23.16 3.41
C SER A 78 10.80 24.11 3.12
N TYR A 79 9.71 23.99 3.88
CA TYR A 79 8.52 24.82 3.71
C TYR A 79 8.77 26.28 4.10
N PHE A 80 9.40 26.52 5.24
CA PHE A 80 9.66 27.89 5.69
C PHE A 80 10.69 28.61 4.81
N ASP A 81 11.70 27.90 4.31
CA ASP A 81 12.69 28.45 3.39
C ASP A 81 12.06 28.83 2.02
N ASN A 82 10.93 28.23 1.65
CA ASN A 82 10.28 28.41 0.34
C ASN A 82 8.81 28.85 0.45
N ILE A 83 8.43 29.54 1.53
CA ILE A 83 7.02 29.76 1.93
C ILE A 83 6.13 30.37 0.83
N GLU A 84 6.70 31.18 -0.08
CA GLU A 84 5.98 31.85 -1.15
C GLU A 84 5.48 30.89 -2.25
N HIS A 85 6.15 29.74 -2.42
CA HIS A 85 5.84 28.77 -3.48
C HIS A 85 5.63 27.34 -2.95
N ALA A 86 5.75 27.15 -1.64
CA ALA A 86 5.65 25.86 -0.99
C ALA A 86 4.20 25.36 -0.88
N ASP A 87 4.00 24.06 -1.07
CA ASP A 87 2.76 23.38 -0.72
C ASP A 87 2.85 22.66 0.64
N LEU A 88 1.69 22.45 1.24
CA LEU A 88 1.56 21.79 2.54
C LEU A 88 1.61 20.25 2.44
N TYR A 89 1.74 19.67 1.25
CA TYR A 89 1.58 18.24 1.04
C TYR A 89 2.61 17.45 1.84
N MET A 90 3.89 17.86 1.77
CA MET A 90 4.97 17.15 2.45
C MET A 90 4.93 17.29 3.97
N ILE A 91 4.61 18.49 4.49
CA ILE A 91 4.41 18.68 5.93
C ILE A 91 3.28 17.78 6.42
N ARG A 92 2.14 17.79 5.72
CA ARG A 92 0.99 16.97 6.09
C ARG A 92 1.33 15.49 6.10
N THR A 93 2.00 15.00 5.05
CA THR A 93 2.35 13.57 4.92
C THR A 93 3.36 13.13 5.99
N THR A 94 4.40 13.92 6.23
CA THR A 94 5.42 13.62 7.26
C THR A 94 4.86 13.73 8.67
N PHE A 95 3.93 14.67 8.92
CA PHE A 95 3.19 14.76 10.17
C PHE A 95 2.31 13.54 10.42
N ILE A 96 1.61 13.05 9.39
CA ILE A 96 0.83 11.82 9.49
C ILE A 96 1.72 10.63 9.82
N TYR A 97 2.93 10.52 9.24
CA TYR A 97 3.88 9.46 9.60
C TYR A 97 4.24 9.51 11.08
N LEU A 98 4.53 10.71 11.60
CA LEU A 98 4.81 10.90 13.01
C LEU A 98 3.65 10.42 13.90
N ILE A 99 2.42 10.80 13.55
CA ILE A 99 1.20 10.34 14.24
C ILE A 99 1.11 8.81 14.19
N MET A 100 1.32 8.18 13.02
CA MET A 100 1.24 6.72 12.91
C MET A 100 2.30 6.03 13.78
N VAL A 101 3.55 6.50 13.76
CA VAL A 101 4.63 5.93 14.59
C VAL A 101 4.29 6.00 16.08
N LEU A 102 3.66 7.09 16.52
CA LEU A 102 3.26 7.29 17.91
C LEU A 102 2.06 6.42 18.32
N PHE A 103 1.02 6.34 17.48
CA PHE A 103 -0.28 5.82 17.89
C PHE A 103 -0.59 4.39 17.42
N VAL A 104 0.15 3.80 16.47
CA VAL A 104 -0.16 2.45 15.98
C VAL A 104 0.01 1.36 17.06
N SER A 105 1.02 1.46 17.91
CA SER A 105 1.23 0.50 19.01
C SER A 105 0.09 0.50 20.05
N PRO A 106 -0.28 1.65 20.66
CA PRO A 106 -1.42 1.68 21.58
C PRO A 106 -2.74 1.35 20.88
N PHE A 107 -2.93 1.70 19.60
CA PHE A 107 -4.09 1.30 18.81
C PHE A 107 -4.23 -0.24 18.72
N ILE A 108 -3.15 -0.94 18.37
CA ILE A 108 -3.13 -2.41 18.32
C ILE A 108 -3.43 -3.01 19.70
N ALA A 109 -2.85 -2.43 20.76
CA ALA A 109 -3.11 -2.87 22.12
C ALA A 109 -4.57 -2.64 22.57
N CYS A 110 -5.22 -1.59 22.06
CA CYS A 110 -6.61 -1.26 22.37
C CYS A 110 -7.62 -2.11 21.60
N ILE A 111 -7.54 -2.09 20.27
CA ILE A 111 -8.57 -2.67 19.38
C ILE A 111 -8.35 -4.17 19.17
N PHE A 112 -7.10 -4.60 19.08
CA PHE A 112 -6.74 -5.98 18.80
C PHE A 112 -6.23 -6.72 20.03
N LYS A 113 -6.16 -6.05 21.20
CA LYS A 113 -5.66 -6.65 22.45
C LYS A 113 -4.28 -7.30 22.28
N ASN A 114 -3.45 -6.77 21.39
CA ASN A 114 -2.16 -7.34 20.96
C ASN A 114 -2.24 -8.72 20.27
N ASP A 115 -3.41 -9.15 19.78
CA ASP A 115 -3.54 -10.35 18.95
C ASP A 115 -2.99 -10.08 17.55
N ARG A 116 -1.76 -10.55 17.33
CA ARG A 116 -1.00 -10.38 16.09
C ARG A 116 -1.66 -11.07 14.90
N LYS A 117 -2.22 -12.26 15.14
CA LYS A 117 -2.87 -13.03 14.08
C LYS A 117 -4.12 -12.30 13.63
N GLU A 118 -4.89 -11.76 14.58
CA GLU A 118 -6.09 -10.98 14.27
C GLU A 118 -5.77 -9.71 13.47
N VAL A 119 -4.72 -8.95 13.83
CA VAL A 119 -4.32 -7.74 13.09
C VAL A 119 -3.97 -8.08 11.64
N LEU A 120 -3.04 -9.02 11.42
CA LEU A 120 -2.59 -9.39 10.07
C LEU A 120 -3.72 -9.96 9.22
N LYS A 121 -4.57 -10.80 9.81
CA LYS A 121 -5.78 -11.31 9.19
C LYS A 121 -6.67 -10.14 8.76
N THR A 122 -6.95 -9.21 9.66
CA THR A 122 -7.81 -8.04 9.39
C THR A 122 -7.29 -7.18 8.23
N VAL A 123 -5.98 -6.93 8.16
CA VAL A 123 -5.35 -6.21 7.04
C VAL A 123 -5.53 -6.99 5.72
N GLY A 124 -5.29 -8.30 5.71
CA GLY A 124 -5.52 -9.14 4.53
C GLY A 124 -6.98 -9.14 4.07
N TYR A 125 -7.95 -9.18 5.00
CA TYR A 125 -9.37 -9.11 4.67
C TYR A 125 -9.79 -7.73 4.14
N ALA A 126 -9.13 -6.63 4.55
CA ALA A 126 -9.37 -5.32 3.96
C ALA A 126 -8.97 -5.32 2.47
N GLY A 127 -7.81 -5.91 2.13
CA GLY A 127 -7.42 -6.14 0.74
C GLY A 127 -8.43 -6.98 -0.04
N LEU A 128 -8.93 -8.06 0.57
CA LEU A 128 -9.98 -8.91 -0.03
C LEU A 128 -11.26 -8.13 -0.37
N VAL A 129 -11.78 -7.34 0.57
CA VAL A 129 -13.02 -6.56 0.35
C VAL A 129 -12.83 -5.58 -0.80
N ASN A 130 -11.70 -4.85 -0.83
CA ASN A 130 -11.40 -3.98 -1.95
C ASN A 130 -11.19 -4.75 -3.27
N GLY A 131 -10.57 -5.92 -3.23
CA GLY A 131 -10.36 -6.78 -4.39
C GLY A 131 -11.67 -7.28 -5.01
N ILE A 132 -12.64 -7.66 -4.16
CA ILE A 132 -13.99 -8.01 -4.60
C ILE A 132 -14.67 -6.82 -5.28
N LEU A 133 -14.55 -5.61 -4.73
CA LEU A 133 -15.11 -4.41 -5.35
C LEU A 133 -14.43 -4.09 -6.70
N ILE A 134 -13.12 -4.22 -6.80
CA ILE A 134 -12.36 -4.03 -8.05
C ILE A 134 -12.87 -4.99 -9.14
N LEU A 135 -12.87 -6.29 -8.85
CA LEU A 135 -13.27 -7.31 -9.83
C LEU A 135 -14.77 -7.24 -10.14
N GLY A 136 -15.60 -7.00 -9.11
CA GLY A 136 -17.04 -6.86 -9.25
C GLY A 136 -17.40 -5.67 -10.12
N MET A 137 -16.76 -4.51 -9.94
CA MET A 137 -17.00 -3.33 -10.76
C MET A 137 -16.47 -3.50 -12.18
N LEU A 138 -15.39 -4.24 -12.37
CA LEU A 138 -14.86 -4.52 -13.71
C LEU A 138 -15.80 -5.41 -14.51
N ILE A 139 -16.33 -6.47 -13.89
CA ILE A 139 -17.18 -7.48 -14.56
C ILE A 139 -18.63 -7.01 -14.65
N PHE A 140 -19.15 -6.35 -13.62
CA PHE A 140 -20.56 -5.96 -13.52
C PHE A 140 -20.69 -4.43 -13.55
N LYS A 141 -20.79 -3.88 -14.76
CA LYS A 141 -20.93 -2.43 -15.00
C LYS A 141 -22.03 -1.74 -14.18
N PRO A 142 -23.22 -2.34 -13.94
CA PRO A 142 -24.22 -1.72 -13.07
C PRO A 142 -23.71 -1.42 -11.65
N LEU A 143 -22.73 -2.19 -11.14
CA LEU A 143 -22.10 -1.88 -9.84
C LEU A 143 -21.31 -0.58 -9.88
N GLN A 144 -20.64 -0.25 -11.00
CA GLN A 144 -19.97 1.04 -11.18
C GLN A 144 -20.99 2.18 -11.12
N TYR A 145 -22.11 2.05 -11.85
CA TYR A 145 -23.18 3.05 -11.87
C TYR A 145 -23.86 3.25 -10.52
N ILE A 146 -23.99 2.21 -9.70
CA ILE A 146 -24.57 2.33 -8.35
C ILE A 146 -23.57 2.96 -7.37
N TYR A 147 -22.29 2.60 -7.45
CA TYR A 147 -21.31 2.97 -6.43
C TYR A 147 -20.66 4.33 -6.66
N LEU A 148 -20.23 4.63 -7.89
CA LEU A 148 -19.48 5.86 -8.19
C LEU A 148 -20.23 7.15 -7.80
N PRO A 149 -21.58 7.26 -7.96
CA PRO A 149 -22.32 8.44 -7.51
C PRO A 149 -22.34 8.67 -6.00
N LEU A 150 -21.94 7.69 -5.19
CA LEU A 150 -21.79 7.85 -3.74
C LEU A 150 -20.53 8.64 -3.37
N LEU A 151 -19.58 8.77 -4.30
CA LEU A 151 -18.34 9.51 -4.12
C LEU A 151 -18.57 11.02 -4.28
N SER A 152 -17.70 11.83 -3.68
CA SER A 152 -17.80 13.28 -3.77
C SER A 152 -17.69 13.76 -5.23
N GLU A 153 -18.44 14.79 -5.58
CA GLU A 153 -18.45 15.35 -6.95
C GLU A 153 -17.07 15.83 -7.38
N LYS A 154 -16.26 16.39 -6.47
CA LYS A 154 -14.88 16.78 -6.77
C LYS A 154 -14.03 15.59 -7.18
N THR A 155 -14.09 14.48 -6.43
CA THR A 155 -13.37 13.25 -6.78
C THR A 155 -13.87 12.67 -8.09
N PHE A 156 -15.19 12.68 -8.30
CA PHE A 156 -15.80 12.18 -9.53
C PHE A 156 -15.41 12.99 -10.77
N LEU A 157 -15.40 14.32 -10.67
CA LEU A 157 -14.97 15.23 -11.73
C LEU A 157 -13.46 15.12 -12.01
N LEU A 158 -12.62 14.96 -10.98
CA LEU A 158 -11.18 14.74 -11.12
C LEU A 158 -10.85 13.46 -11.91
N ILE A 159 -11.72 12.47 -11.89
CA ILE A 159 -11.53 11.18 -12.58
C ILE A 159 -12.12 11.21 -14.01
N GLY A 160 -12.81 12.31 -14.38
CA GLY A 160 -13.34 12.54 -15.74
C GLY A 160 -14.88 12.49 -15.85
N GLY A 161 -15.60 12.47 -14.73
CA GLY A 161 -17.06 12.63 -14.70
C GLY A 161 -17.85 11.48 -15.35
N ASN A 162 -19.06 11.77 -15.84
CA ASN A 162 -19.94 10.78 -16.46
C ASN A 162 -19.35 10.21 -17.77
N ASP A 163 -18.68 11.04 -18.55
CA ASP A 163 -18.07 10.64 -19.83
C ASP A 163 -16.92 9.64 -19.61
N ALA A 164 -16.26 9.67 -18.44
CA ALA A 164 -15.23 8.71 -18.09
C ALA A 164 -15.76 7.28 -17.92
N ILE A 165 -17.03 7.10 -17.53
CA ILE A 165 -17.67 5.79 -17.33
C ILE A 165 -17.92 5.07 -18.67
N GLU A 166 -18.16 5.83 -19.74
CA GLU A 166 -18.35 5.29 -21.09
C GLU A 166 -17.03 5.17 -21.87
N SER A 167 -15.95 5.78 -21.37
CA SER A 167 -14.62 5.74 -21.98
C SER A 167 -13.73 4.60 -21.45
N LEU A 168 -12.51 4.49 -22.01
CA LEU A 168 -11.44 3.61 -21.51
C LEU A 168 -11.07 3.87 -20.04
N MET A 169 -11.35 5.07 -19.50
CA MET A 169 -11.11 5.39 -18.09
C MET A 169 -11.99 4.55 -17.15
N SER A 170 -13.10 4.01 -17.62
CA SER A 170 -13.97 3.11 -16.86
C SER A 170 -13.30 1.81 -16.40
N LEU A 171 -12.19 1.41 -17.04
CA LEU A 171 -11.35 0.29 -16.62
C LEU A 171 -10.49 0.63 -15.38
N ARG A 172 -10.30 1.93 -15.10
CA ARG A 172 -9.61 2.42 -13.91
C ARG A 172 -10.57 2.92 -12.85
N MET A 173 -11.84 3.19 -13.18
CA MET A 173 -12.88 3.62 -12.22
C MET A 173 -13.47 2.44 -11.42
N ILE A 174 -12.61 1.75 -10.67
CA ILE A 174 -12.97 0.52 -9.95
C ILE A 174 -12.36 0.50 -8.55
N GLY A 175 -12.96 -0.30 -7.66
CA GLY A 175 -12.56 -0.41 -6.26
C GLY A 175 -13.22 0.61 -5.35
N ILE A 176 -12.93 0.53 -4.05
CA ILE A 176 -13.65 1.31 -3.03
C ILE A 176 -13.40 2.82 -3.14
N THR A 177 -12.24 3.23 -3.65
CA THR A 177 -11.88 4.62 -3.92
C THR A 177 -12.54 5.18 -5.18
N GLY A 178 -13.14 4.32 -6.01
CA GLY A 178 -13.64 4.68 -7.34
C GLY A 178 -12.54 4.96 -8.36
N PHE A 179 -11.27 4.77 -7.98
CA PHE A 179 -10.13 4.90 -8.87
C PHE A 179 -9.04 3.91 -8.45
N SER A 180 -8.67 3.05 -9.39
CA SER A 180 -7.62 2.06 -9.21
C SER A 180 -6.40 2.44 -10.02
N ALA A 181 -5.34 2.77 -9.29
CA ALA A 181 -4.05 3.16 -9.85
C ALA A 181 -2.92 2.28 -9.31
N TYR A 182 -1.69 2.66 -9.62
CA TYR A 182 -0.49 1.95 -9.18
C TYR A 182 -0.33 1.92 -7.65
N THR A 183 -0.83 2.93 -6.93
CA THR A 183 -0.96 2.95 -5.46
C THR A 183 -1.87 1.85 -4.95
N THR A 184 -3.03 1.63 -5.58
CA THR A 184 -3.97 0.56 -5.23
C THR A 184 -3.33 -0.81 -5.38
N GLY A 185 -2.62 -1.04 -6.49
CA GLY A 185 -1.87 -2.28 -6.73
C GLY A 185 -0.81 -2.54 -5.66
N PHE A 186 -0.06 -1.51 -5.27
CA PHE A 186 0.94 -1.58 -4.20
C PHE A 186 0.34 -1.97 -2.85
N VAL A 187 -0.72 -1.27 -2.42
CA VAL A 187 -1.42 -1.57 -1.16
C VAL A 187 -1.99 -2.99 -1.17
N GLN A 188 -2.57 -3.44 -2.29
CA GLN A 188 -3.10 -4.81 -2.40
C GLN A 188 -2.01 -5.87 -2.19
N VAL A 189 -0.83 -5.69 -2.77
CA VAL A 189 0.30 -6.59 -2.54
C VAL A 189 0.71 -6.58 -1.06
N LEU A 190 0.79 -5.42 -0.41
CA LEU A 190 1.11 -5.35 1.02
C LEU A 190 0.08 -6.08 1.89
N CYS A 191 -1.21 -5.99 1.54
CA CYS A 191 -2.28 -6.76 2.17
C CYS A 191 -2.09 -8.28 1.97
N ALA A 192 -1.70 -8.72 0.77
CA ALA A 192 -1.38 -10.12 0.52
C ALA A 192 -0.18 -10.60 1.36
N ILE A 193 0.89 -9.80 1.47
CA ILE A 193 2.06 -10.14 2.30
C ILE A 193 1.66 -10.28 3.78
N CYS A 194 0.80 -9.39 4.29
CA CYS A 194 0.26 -9.52 5.65
C CYS A 194 -0.53 -10.81 5.84
N TYR A 195 -1.35 -11.19 4.87
CA TYR A 195 -2.11 -12.43 4.93
C TYR A 195 -1.22 -13.67 4.86
N ILE A 196 -0.20 -13.65 4.00
CA ILE A 196 0.82 -14.71 3.92
C ILE A 196 1.50 -14.85 5.28
N TYR A 197 1.90 -13.74 5.91
CA TYR A 197 2.53 -13.81 7.23
C TYR A 197 1.57 -14.32 8.31
N TYR A 198 0.29 -13.94 8.27
CA TYR A 198 -0.74 -14.54 9.12
C TYR A 198 -0.80 -16.07 8.96
N MET A 199 -0.78 -16.59 7.74
CA MET A 199 -0.78 -18.04 7.49
C MET A 199 0.45 -18.73 8.08
N ILE A 200 1.62 -18.09 7.97
CA ILE A 200 2.87 -18.57 8.57
C ILE A 200 2.73 -18.67 10.09
N LEU A 201 2.18 -17.64 10.74
CA LEU A 201 1.92 -17.65 12.18
C LEU A 201 0.80 -18.61 12.61
N ARG A 202 -0.16 -18.92 11.73
CA ARG A 202 -1.25 -19.87 11.99
C ARG A 202 -0.74 -21.30 12.02
N ASP A 203 0.01 -21.71 10.98
CA ASP A 203 0.29 -23.11 10.71
C ASP A 203 1.76 -23.53 10.98
N GLY A 204 2.67 -22.57 11.17
CA GLY A 204 4.11 -22.80 11.23
C GLY A 204 4.68 -23.12 9.85
N ARG A 205 4.32 -24.28 9.28
CA ARG A 205 4.53 -24.62 7.86
C ARG A 205 3.22 -24.42 7.10
N ILE A 206 3.27 -23.63 6.03
CA ILE A 206 2.06 -23.23 5.29
C ILE A 206 1.31 -24.47 4.78
N ARG A 207 0.03 -24.58 5.19
CA ARG A 207 -0.94 -25.51 4.63
C ARG A 207 -2.11 -24.68 4.10
N LEU A 208 -2.09 -24.39 2.80
CA LEU A 208 -3.13 -23.60 2.16
C LEU A 208 -4.48 -24.32 2.24
N LYS A 209 -5.45 -23.66 2.87
CA LYS A 209 -6.86 -24.04 2.80
C LYS A 209 -7.47 -23.43 1.54
N LEU A 210 -8.60 -23.95 1.06
CA LEU A 210 -9.31 -23.39 -0.10
C LEU A 210 -9.62 -21.89 0.09
N SER A 211 -9.99 -21.48 1.30
CA SER A 211 -10.21 -20.07 1.66
C SER A 211 -8.97 -19.19 1.44
N ASP A 212 -7.77 -19.74 1.69
CA ASP A 212 -6.52 -19.00 1.53
C ASP A 212 -6.19 -18.80 0.04
N TYR A 213 -6.47 -19.81 -0.80
CA TYR A 213 -6.34 -19.68 -2.26
C TYR A 213 -7.27 -18.61 -2.81
N ILE A 214 -8.56 -18.67 -2.45
CA ILE A 214 -9.56 -17.71 -2.94
C ILE A 214 -9.13 -16.28 -2.58
N LEU A 215 -8.71 -16.06 -1.33
CA LEU A 215 -8.30 -14.74 -0.86
C LEU A 215 -7.09 -14.21 -1.62
N LEU A 216 -6.01 -15.01 -1.73
CA LEU A 216 -4.79 -14.58 -2.42
C LEU A 216 -5.03 -14.36 -3.92
N ILE A 217 -5.82 -15.21 -4.57
CA ILE A 217 -6.15 -15.08 -5.99
C ILE A 217 -6.92 -13.77 -6.23
N ILE A 218 -7.93 -13.45 -5.41
CA ILE A 218 -8.69 -12.21 -5.55
C ILE A 218 -7.78 -10.99 -5.35
N ILE A 219 -6.92 -11.00 -4.33
CA ILE A 219 -6.01 -9.88 -4.07
C ILE A 219 -5.01 -9.71 -5.23
N PHE A 220 -4.34 -10.78 -5.67
CA PHE A 220 -3.37 -10.70 -6.75
C PHE A 220 -4.00 -10.32 -8.09
N LEU A 221 -5.17 -10.88 -8.43
CA LEU A 221 -5.87 -10.50 -9.65
C LEU A 221 -6.31 -9.03 -9.60
N SER A 222 -6.85 -8.58 -8.47
CA SER A 222 -7.20 -7.16 -8.31
C SER A 222 -5.97 -6.25 -8.41
N ALA A 223 -4.82 -6.66 -7.88
CA ALA A 223 -3.57 -5.91 -7.98
C ALA A 223 -3.05 -5.84 -9.43
N LEU A 224 -3.19 -6.92 -10.20
CA LEU A 224 -2.82 -6.97 -11.62
C LEU A 224 -3.72 -6.10 -12.48
N VAL A 225 -5.03 -6.14 -12.25
CA VAL A 225 -6.01 -5.25 -12.92
C VAL A 225 -5.68 -3.79 -12.62
N SER A 226 -5.28 -3.49 -11.38
CA SER A 226 -4.97 -2.12 -10.96
C SER A 226 -3.67 -1.60 -11.57
N ALA A 227 -2.61 -2.42 -11.59
CA ALA A 227 -1.31 -2.01 -12.11
C ALA A 227 -0.38 -3.17 -12.47
N ARG A 228 0.31 -3.02 -13.62
CA ARG A 228 1.33 -3.96 -14.10
C ARG A 228 2.53 -4.08 -13.16
N SER A 229 2.91 -2.98 -12.51
CA SER A 229 4.03 -2.96 -11.56
C SER A 229 3.77 -3.82 -10.31
N SER A 230 2.52 -4.25 -10.07
CA SER A 230 2.17 -5.22 -9.04
C SER A 230 2.81 -6.60 -9.28
N LEU A 231 3.20 -6.94 -10.52
CA LEU A 231 3.91 -8.20 -10.85
C LEU A 231 5.17 -8.40 -10.00
N ILE A 232 5.91 -7.32 -9.74
CA ILE A 232 7.13 -7.35 -8.91
C ILE A 232 6.77 -7.74 -7.47
N GLY A 233 5.70 -7.17 -6.94
CA GLY A 233 5.18 -7.48 -5.61
C GLY A 233 4.65 -8.90 -5.47
N ILE A 234 3.98 -9.41 -6.51
CA ILE A 234 3.51 -10.80 -6.58
C ILE A 234 4.71 -11.76 -6.62
N PHE A 235 5.73 -11.47 -7.42
CA PHE A 235 6.96 -12.25 -7.48
C PHE A 235 7.66 -12.31 -6.10
N LEU A 236 7.77 -11.19 -5.40
CA LEU A 236 8.32 -11.15 -4.04
C LEU A 236 7.47 -11.92 -3.04
N SER A 237 6.13 -11.90 -3.19
CA SER A 237 5.22 -12.72 -2.38
C SER A 237 5.42 -14.22 -2.61
N ILE A 238 5.70 -14.63 -3.86
CA ILE A 238 6.07 -16.00 -4.22
C ILE A 238 7.38 -16.40 -3.54
N ILE A 239 8.39 -15.54 -3.53
CA ILE A 239 9.66 -15.78 -2.81
C ILE A 239 9.39 -16.04 -1.32
N ILE A 240 8.56 -15.21 -0.66
CA ILE A 240 8.21 -15.42 0.75
C ILE A 240 7.55 -16.79 0.97
N LEU A 241 6.66 -17.22 0.07
CA LEU A 241 6.04 -18.54 0.13
C LEU A 241 7.04 -19.67 -0.07
N MET A 242 8.01 -19.53 -0.99
CA MET A 242 9.06 -20.54 -1.23
C MET A 242 9.84 -20.86 0.04
N PHE A 243 10.20 -19.83 0.82
CA PHE A 243 10.99 -20.00 2.02
C PHE A 243 10.27 -20.80 3.12
N ASN A 244 8.93 -20.85 3.12
CA ASN A 244 8.16 -21.51 4.17
C ASN A 244 7.29 -22.69 3.69
N MET A 245 7.49 -23.13 2.44
CA MET A 245 6.79 -24.28 1.83
C MET A 245 7.77 -25.36 1.41
N ASN A 246 7.33 -26.62 1.44
CA ASN A 246 8.07 -27.73 0.82
C ASN A 246 8.04 -27.53 -0.72
N SER A 247 9.17 -27.79 -1.39
CA SER A 247 9.34 -27.63 -2.85
C SER A 247 8.20 -28.24 -3.69
N LEU A 248 7.76 -29.46 -3.38
CA LEU A 248 6.66 -30.12 -4.10
C LEU A 248 5.33 -29.39 -3.91
N ARG A 249 5.04 -28.93 -2.68
CA ARG A 249 3.81 -28.17 -2.39
C ARG A 249 3.86 -26.78 -3.01
N PHE A 250 5.04 -26.17 -3.02
CA PHE A 250 5.27 -24.88 -3.64
C PHE A 250 4.99 -24.94 -5.13
N ILE A 251 5.58 -25.89 -5.86
CA ILE A 251 5.36 -26.08 -7.30
C ILE A 251 3.86 -26.30 -7.57
N LYS A 252 3.21 -27.21 -6.83
CA LYS A 252 1.76 -27.45 -6.98
C LYS A 252 0.93 -26.17 -6.77
N THR A 253 1.26 -25.39 -5.75
CA THR A 253 0.55 -24.14 -5.42
C THR A 253 0.76 -23.10 -6.50
N LEU A 254 2.00 -22.95 -6.98
CA LEU A 254 2.36 -22.00 -8.02
C LEU A 254 1.63 -22.34 -9.32
N SER A 255 1.67 -23.61 -9.76
CA SER A 255 0.97 -24.07 -10.95
C SER A 255 -0.55 -23.84 -10.85
N LEU A 256 -1.18 -24.19 -9.72
CA LEU A 256 -2.61 -23.95 -9.51
C LEU A 256 -2.97 -22.46 -9.53
N SER A 257 -2.12 -21.62 -8.94
CA SER A 257 -2.33 -20.16 -8.91
C SER A 257 -2.20 -19.56 -10.30
N ILE A 258 -1.20 -19.97 -11.09
CA ILE A 258 -1.01 -19.53 -12.48
C ILE A 258 -2.22 -19.96 -13.33
N ILE A 259 -2.63 -21.23 -13.26
CA ILE A 259 -3.80 -21.73 -14.00
C ILE A 259 -5.06 -20.95 -13.62
N SER A 260 -5.24 -20.68 -12.32
CA SER A 260 -6.41 -19.94 -11.82
C SER A 260 -6.40 -18.48 -12.28
N VAL A 261 -5.24 -17.81 -12.28
CA VAL A 261 -5.09 -16.45 -12.79
C VAL A 261 -5.37 -16.41 -14.30
N ILE A 262 -4.82 -17.34 -15.09
CA ILE A 262 -5.08 -17.41 -16.53
C ILE A 262 -6.57 -17.64 -16.78
N PHE A 263 -7.18 -18.61 -16.09
CA PHE A 263 -8.61 -18.92 -16.24
C PHE A 263 -9.49 -17.72 -15.89
N LEU A 264 -9.23 -17.05 -14.77
CA LEU A 264 -9.98 -15.86 -14.38
C LEU A 264 -9.75 -14.69 -15.33
N PHE A 265 -8.52 -14.50 -15.81
CA PHE A 265 -8.20 -13.47 -16.81
C PHE A 265 -8.98 -13.72 -18.10
N SER A 266 -9.02 -14.97 -18.60
CA SER A 266 -9.82 -15.35 -19.76
C SER A 266 -11.31 -15.10 -19.56
N ILE A 267 -11.85 -15.43 -18.38
CA ILE A 267 -13.26 -15.13 -18.06
C ILE A 267 -13.50 -13.62 -18.08
N ILE A 268 -12.63 -12.83 -17.46
CA ILE A 268 -12.77 -11.37 -17.44
C ILE A 268 -12.76 -10.81 -18.86
N THR A 269 -11.84 -11.26 -19.72
CA THR A 269 -11.78 -10.80 -21.12
C THR A 269 -13.03 -11.18 -21.92
N MET A 270 -13.64 -12.34 -21.66
CA MET A 270 -14.87 -12.76 -22.34
C MET A 270 -16.11 -11.97 -21.87
N LEU A 271 -16.08 -11.42 -20.66
CA LEU A 271 -17.20 -10.66 -20.09
C LEU A 271 -17.11 -9.16 -20.38
N LEU A 272 -15.98 -8.68 -20.90
CA LEU A 272 -15.81 -7.29 -21.30
C LEU A 272 -16.35 -7.07 -22.73
N PRO A 273 -16.94 -5.89 -23.02
CA PRO A 273 -17.24 -5.47 -24.39
C PRO A 273 -16.00 -5.50 -25.29
N ASP A 274 -16.16 -5.84 -26.58
CA ASP A 274 -15.05 -6.09 -27.51
C ASP A 274 -14.00 -4.97 -27.55
N ASN A 275 -14.44 -3.71 -27.60
CA ASN A 275 -13.56 -2.54 -27.61
C ASN A 275 -12.73 -2.38 -26.32
N LEU A 276 -13.27 -2.78 -25.17
CA LEU A 276 -12.57 -2.77 -23.89
C LEU A 276 -11.69 -4.01 -23.72
N SER A 277 -12.11 -5.15 -24.27
CA SER A 277 -11.36 -6.40 -24.24
C SER A 277 -10.05 -6.29 -25.02
N ASP A 278 -10.08 -5.75 -26.24
CA ASP A 278 -8.89 -5.55 -27.06
C ASP A 278 -7.89 -4.60 -26.38
N PHE A 279 -8.38 -3.50 -25.80
CA PHE A 279 -7.54 -2.60 -25.02
C PHE A 279 -6.95 -3.30 -23.80
N PHE A 280 -7.74 -4.06 -23.05
CA PHE A 280 -7.30 -4.75 -21.84
C PHE A 280 -6.25 -5.84 -22.13
N ILE A 281 -6.42 -6.59 -23.22
CA ILE A 281 -5.45 -7.58 -23.70
C ILE A 281 -4.15 -6.88 -24.12
N ASN A 282 -4.24 -5.83 -24.94
CA ASN A 282 -3.07 -5.06 -25.37
C ASN A 282 -2.34 -4.44 -24.17
N TRP A 283 -3.08 -3.87 -23.21
CA TRP A 283 -2.51 -3.29 -22.00
C TRP A 283 -1.78 -4.33 -21.13
N ALA A 284 -2.37 -5.53 -20.97
CA ALA A 284 -1.79 -6.62 -20.20
C ALA A 284 -0.56 -7.23 -20.88
N THR A 285 -0.53 -7.25 -22.22
CA THR A 285 0.54 -7.87 -23.01
C THR A 285 1.64 -6.92 -23.47
N GLU A 286 1.44 -5.60 -23.41
CA GLU A 286 2.41 -4.56 -23.84
C GLU A 286 3.81 -4.79 -23.24
N PHE A 287 3.89 -5.21 -21.97
CA PHE A 287 5.17 -5.51 -21.31
C PHE A 287 5.95 -6.64 -22.00
N PHE A 288 5.25 -7.65 -22.54
CA PHE A 288 5.84 -8.83 -23.19
C PHE A 288 6.04 -8.63 -24.70
N VAL A 289 5.20 -7.81 -25.34
CA VAL A 289 5.16 -7.68 -26.80
C VAL A 289 6.00 -6.51 -27.31
N SER A 290 6.00 -5.37 -26.63
CA SER A 290 6.59 -4.12 -27.15
C SER A 290 7.55 -3.43 -26.17
N GLY A 291 7.95 -4.12 -25.10
CA GLY A 291 8.55 -3.57 -23.88
C GLY A 291 9.59 -2.45 -24.03
N THR A 292 10.45 -2.47 -25.05
CA THR A 292 11.49 -1.43 -25.25
C THR A 292 11.20 -0.40 -26.34
N LYS A 293 10.13 -0.56 -27.14
CA LYS A 293 9.93 0.22 -28.38
C LYS A 293 8.67 1.10 -28.40
N THR A 294 7.85 1.13 -27.34
CA THR A 294 6.59 1.91 -27.36
C THR A 294 6.29 2.67 -26.06
N GLY A 295 5.78 3.89 -26.22
CA GLY A 295 4.88 4.61 -25.32
C GLY A 295 5.38 4.80 -23.89
N SER A 296 4.96 3.93 -22.97
CA SER A 296 5.03 4.18 -21.53
C SER A 296 6.41 3.96 -20.88
N LEU A 297 7.26 3.06 -21.40
CA LEU A 297 8.61 2.86 -20.86
C LEU A 297 9.57 3.96 -21.31
N GLN A 298 9.50 4.36 -22.59
CA GLN A 298 10.33 5.44 -23.14
C GLN A 298 10.04 6.76 -22.42
N THR A 299 8.76 7.11 -22.24
CA THR A 299 8.37 8.30 -21.47
C THR A 299 8.92 8.27 -20.03
N ASN A 300 8.96 7.11 -19.37
CA ASN A 300 9.57 7.02 -18.03
C ASN A 300 11.09 7.20 -18.07
N ILE A 301 11.78 6.67 -19.09
CA ILE A 301 13.23 6.86 -19.26
C ILE A 301 13.54 8.34 -19.55
N ASP A 302 12.73 8.99 -20.38
CA ASP A 302 12.87 10.40 -20.75
C ASP A 302 12.66 11.34 -19.55
N MET A 303 12.09 10.86 -18.44
CA MET A 303 12.01 11.62 -17.18
C MET A 303 13.31 11.61 -16.36
N TYR A 304 14.31 10.77 -16.71
CA TYR A 304 15.61 10.69 -16.04
C TYR A 304 16.62 11.71 -16.57
N ILE A 305 16.27 12.99 -16.49
CA ILE A 305 17.08 14.10 -17.04
C ILE A 305 17.84 14.90 -15.98
N TYR A 306 17.51 14.74 -14.70
CA TYR A 306 18.09 15.53 -13.61
C TYR A 306 19.33 14.84 -13.01
N GLY A 307 20.39 15.62 -12.82
CA GLY A 307 21.61 15.21 -12.13
C GLY A 307 21.56 15.52 -10.63
N LEU A 308 22.55 15.03 -9.87
CA LEU A 308 22.62 15.28 -8.42
C LEU A 308 22.70 16.77 -8.06
N ASN A 309 23.25 17.60 -8.96
CA ASN A 309 23.40 19.03 -8.74
C ASN A 309 22.08 19.81 -8.86
N ASP A 310 21.02 19.19 -9.37
CA ASP A 310 19.71 19.83 -9.54
C ASP A 310 18.88 19.83 -8.24
N PHE A 311 19.34 19.15 -7.19
CA PHE A 311 18.64 19.05 -5.91
C PHE A 311 19.35 19.82 -4.81
N SER A 312 18.57 20.50 -3.97
CA SER A 312 19.08 21.21 -2.80
C SER A 312 19.15 20.30 -1.56
N ALA A 313 19.81 20.78 -0.51
CA ALA A 313 19.92 20.04 0.75
C ALA A 313 18.56 19.82 1.43
N PHE A 314 17.68 20.84 1.41
CA PHE A 314 16.39 20.86 2.10
C PHE A 314 15.17 20.83 1.16
N GLY A 315 15.36 20.93 -0.15
CA GLY A 315 14.26 20.92 -1.13
C GLY A 315 13.61 22.29 -1.31
N GLN A 316 12.49 22.30 -2.01
CA GLN A 316 11.69 23.47 -2.38
C GLN A 316 10.25 23.40 -1.81
N SER A 317 9.91 22.33 -1.10
CA SER A 317 8.57 22.04 -0.59
C SER A 317 7.46 22.08 -1.65
N ARG A 318 7.79 21.66 -2.88
CA ARG A 318 6.87 21.58 -4.02
C ARG A 318 6.71 20.14 -4.51
N TRP A 319 5.53 19.60 -4.26
CA TRP A 319 5.01 18.35 -4.79
C TRP A 319 4.25 18.54 -6.10
N TYR A 320 3.52 19.66 -6.21
CA TYR A 320 2.71 20.02 -7.38
C TYR A 320 3.29 21.23 -8.12
N GLY A 321 3.20 21.20 -9.45
CA GLY A 321 3.49 22.33 -10.32
C GLY A 321 2.32 23.32 -10.40
N ASP A 322 2.54 24.44 -11.07
CA ASP A 322 1.55 25.53 -11.16
C ASP A 322 0.27 25.15 -11.93
N ASN A 323 0.32 24.08 -12.74
CA ASN A 323 -0.79 23.57 -13.54
C ASN A 323 -1.47 22.31 -12.95
N ASN A 324 -1.31 22.05 -11.64
CA ASN A 324 -1.75 20.80 -10.97
C ASN A 324 -1.08 19.51 -11.50
N ASP A 325 -0.09 19.61 -12.38
CA ASP A 325 0.79 18.51 -12.77
C ASP A 325 1.86 18.27 -11.69
N TYR A 326 2.66 17.23 -11.83
CA TYR A 326 3.79 17.00 -10.94
C TYR A 326 4.83 18.10 -11.06
N PHE A 327 5.40 18.52 -9.93
CA PHE A 327 6.48 19.50 -9.93
C PHE A 327 7.65 19.01 -10.79
N MET A 328 8.17 19.89 -11.66
CA MET A 328 9.22 19.57 -12.64
C MET A 328 8.83 18.47 -13.67
N ASN A 329 7.53 18.22 -13.85
CA ASN A 329 6.94 17.26 -14.80
C ASN A 329 7.56 15.86 -14.74
N THR A 330 7.98 15.43 -13.55
CA THR A 330 8.58 14.12 -13.33
C THR A 330 7.70 13.25 -12.43
N ASP A 331 7.42 12.03 -12.86
CA ASP A 331 6.75 11.02 -12.03
C ASP A 331 7.77 10.12 -11.29
N VAL A 332 9.08 10.36 -11.45
CA VAL A 332 10.11 9.57 -10.77
C VAL A 332 10.06 9.87 -9.27
N GLY A 333 9.69 8.86 -8.46
CA GLY A 333 9.35 9.06 -7.06
C GLY A 333 10.48 9.64 -6.19
N TRP A 334 11.73 9.25 -6.43
CA TRP A 334 12.86 9.79 -5.69
C TRP A 334 13.21 11.23 -6.09
N TYR A 335 13.02 11.63 -7.36
CA TYR A 335 13.15 13.03 -7.78
C TYR A 335 12.09 13.89 -7.13
N ARG A 336 10.83 13.45 -7.13
CA ARG A 336 9.73 14.18 -6.47
C ARG A 336 10.05 14.45 -5.00
N LEU A 337 10.65 13.48 -4.31
CA LEU A 337 11.09 13.67 -2.94
C LEU A 337 12.29 14.60 -2.80
N ALA A 338 13.32 14.43 -3.62
CA ALA A 338 14.51 15.27 -3.57
C ALA A 338 14.17 16.73 -3.88
N PHE A 339 13.28 16.99 -4.84
CA PHE A 339 12.77 18.34 -5.09
C PHE A 339 11.95 18.88 -3.93
N SER A 340 11.15 18.06 -3.26
CA SER A 340 10.26 18.54 -2.19
C SER A 340 10.97 18.74 -0.85
N ILE A 341 11.78 17.78 -0.39
CA ILE A 341 12.38 17.77 0.95
C ILE A 341 13.92 17.68 0.93
N GLY A 342 14.53 17.75 -0.26
CA GLY A 342 15.98 17.77 -0.43
C GLY A 342 16.64 16.43 -0.15
N PHE A 343 17.96 16.40 -0.36
CA PHE A 343 18.75 15.20 -0.07
C PHE A 343 18.68 14.78 1.40
N LEU A 344 18.70 15.73 2.33
CA LEU A 344 18.62 15.41 3.76
C LEU A 344 17.27 14.78 4.12
N GLY A 345 16.17 15.31 3.57
CA GLY A 345 14.85 14.74 3.74
C GLY A 345 14.75 13.31 3.18
N VAL A 346 15.30 13.07 1.98
CA VAL A 346 15.37 11.73 1.38
C VAL A 346 16.17 10.77 2.26
N ILE A 347 17.32 11.20 2.80
CA ILE A 347 18.14 10.40 3.72
C ILE A 347 17.36 10.07 4.99
N PHE A 348 16.73 11.06 5.64
CA PHE A 348 15.93 10.81 6.85
C PHE A 348 14.73 9.92 6.59
N TRP A 349 14.12 10.00 5.40
CA TRP A 349 13.06 9.09 4.98
C TRP A 349 13.57 7.67 4.82
N TYR A 350 14.70 7.45 4.13
CA TYR A 350 15.32 6.12 4.04
C TYR A 350 15.68 5.57 5.42
N ILE A 351 16.28 6.39 6.30
CA ILE A 351 16.57 6.00 7.69
C ILE A 351 15.29 5.63 8.44
N THR A 352 14.19 6.34 8.21
CA THR A 352 12.89 6.02 8.80
C THR A 352 12.39 4.65 8.35
N LEU A 353 12.47 4.33 7.06
CA LEU A 353 12.15 2.99 6.56
C LEU A 353 13.08 1.92 7.16
N MET A 354 14.39 2.17 7.18
CA MET A 354 15.37 1.26 7.78
C MET A 354 15.06 0.97 9.25
N ASN A 355 14.66 1.98 10.00
CA ASN A 355 14.29 1.86 11.41
C ASN A 355 12.99 1.09 11.59
N ILE A 356 11.97 1.31 10.75
CA ILE A 356 10.71 0.55 10.76
C ILE A 356 10.98 -0.94 10.53
N PHE A 357 11.82 -1.29 9.55
CA PHE A 357 12.20 -2.69 9.30
C PHE A 357 13.27 -3.24 10.27
N ARG A 358 13.79 -2.40 11.17
CA ARG A 358 14.89 -2.73 12.10
C ARG A 358 16.07 -3.39 11.40
N PHE A 359 16.61 -2.74 10.36
CA PHE A 359 17.68 -3.29 9.50
C PHE A 359 18.91 -3.84 10.27
N ASN A 360 19.19 -3.34 11.47
CA ASN A 360 20.21 -3.91 12.37
C ASN A 360 20.03 -5.42 12.64
N ARG A 361 18.82 -5.96 12.43
CA ARG A 361 18.47 -7.38 12.56
C ARG A 361 18.53 -8.16 11.26
N LEU A 362 18.59 -7.49 10.11
CA LEU A 362 18.63 -8.13 8.80
C LEU A 362 19.99 -8.75 8.49
N PHE A 363 21.06 -8.22 9.09
CA PHE A 363 22.43 -8.70 8.94
C PHE A 363 22.84 -9.75 10.00
N THR A 364 21.87 -10.49 10.56
CA THR A 364 22.17 -11.60 11.48
C THR A 364 22.48 -12.90 10.72
N SER A 365 23.36 -13.74 11.27
CA SER A 365 23.80 -15.01 10.67
C SER A 365 22.68 -16.05 10.47
N ARG A 366 21.50 -15.87 11.08
CA ARG A 366 20.31 -16.67 10.84
C ARG A 366 19.27 -15.83 10.11
N ILE A 367 18.90 -16.25 8.89
CA ILE A 367 17.85 -15.61 8.11
C ILE A 367 16.50 -16.08 8.68
N SER A 368 15.83 -15.24 9.45
CA SER A 368 14.44 -15.48 9.89
C SER A 368 13.45 -15.14 8.77
N ILE A 369 12.22 -15.65 8.88
CA ILE A 369 11.16 -15.33 7.91
C ILE A 369 10.78 -13.84 7.95
N GLU A 370 10.85 -13.22 9.13
CA GLU A 370 10.67 -11.78 9.33
C GLU A 370 11.69 -10.96 8.55
N ASN A 371 12.95 -11.42 8.52
CA ASN A 371 14.01 -10.77 7.77
C ASN A 371 13.74 -10.85 6.26
N ILE A 372 13.32 -12.02 5.76
CA ILE A 372 12.96 -12.20 4.35
C ILE A 372 11.80 -11.28 3.96
N ILE A 373 10.74 -11.24 4.76
CA ILE A 373 9.58 -10.36 4.50
C ILE A 373 10.03 -8.89 4.45
N SER A 374 10.85 -8.45 5.41
CA SER A 374 11.35 -7.08 5.46
C SER A 374 12.21 -6.73 4.24
N ILE A 375 13.11 -7.62 3.84
CA ILE A 375 13.95 -7.45 2.63
C ILE A 375 13.08 -7.37 1.38
N CYS A 376 12.12 -8.29 1.23
CA CYS A 376 11.19 -8.29 0.09
C CYS A 376 10.40 -6.98 0.02
N ILE A 377 9.83 -6.51 1.13
CA ILE A 377 9.08 -5.25 1.14
C ILE A 377 10.00 -4.06 0.86
N PHE A 378 11.21 -4.03 1.42
CA PHE A 378 12.16 -2.95 1.16
C PHE A 378 12.58 -2.87 -0.31
N ILE A 379 12.88 -4.02 -0.93
CA ILE A 379 13.14 -4.11 -2.38
C ILE A 379 11.91 -3.62 -3.16
N TYR A 380 10.71 -4.06 -2.77
CA TYR A 380 9.48 -3.65 -3.45
C TYR A 380 9.27 -2.13 -3.42
N ILE A 381 9.42 -1.51 -2.24
CA ILE A 381 9.34 -0.06 -2.07
C ILE A 381 10.38 0.62 -2.94
N THR A 382 11.63 0.19 -2.88
CA THR A 382 12.75 0.83 -3.60
C THR A 382 12.50 0.79 -5.11
N ILE A 383 12.11 -0.36 -5.67
CA ILE A 383 11.79 -0.49 -7.10
C ILE A 383 10.60 0.38 -7.49
N MET A 384 9.55 0.40 -6.68
CA MET A 384 8.36 1.22 -6.97
C MET A 384 8.66 2.72 -6.92
N MET A 385 9.59 3.15 -6.07
CA MET A 385 10.04 4.54 -5.97
C MET A 385 10.85 5.04 -7.18
N PHE A 386 11.40 4.13 -8.00
CA PHE A 386 11.93 4.51 -9.32
C PHE A 386 10.83 4.82 -10.33
N LYS A 387 9.60 4.37 -10.11
CA LYS A 387 8.49 4.59 -11.04
C LYS A 387 7.56 5.73 -10.61
N GLY A 388 7.31 5.86 -9.31
CA GLY A 388 6.31 6.77 -8.75
C GLY A 388 6.58 6.98 -7.27
N ALA A 389 6.13 8.08 -6.67
CA ALA A 389 6.35 8.36 -5.26
C ALA A 389 5.42 7.54 -4.33
N ILE A 390 5.45 6.21 -4.49
CA ILE A 390 4.42 5.26 -4.04
C ILE A 390 4.07 5.39 -2.57
N ILE A 391 5.08 5.56 -1.71
CA ILE A 391 4.91 5.63 -0.26
C ILE A 391 4.27 6.96 0.18
N PHE A 392 4.42 8.02 -0.61
CA PHE A 392 3.84 9.33 -0.33
C PHE A 392 2.44 9.43 -0.92
N ASP A 393 2.29 9.00 -2.17
CA ASP A 393 0.98 8.91 -2.83
C ASP A 393 0.05 7.89 -2.13
N SER A 394 0.61 6.91 -1.41
CA SER A 394 -0.10 5.98 -0.51
C SER A 394 0.46 6.01 0.92
N PHE A 395 0.50 7.18 1.54
CA PHE A 395 1.01 7.38 2.91
C PHE A 395 0.37 6.43 3.95
N GLN A 396 -0.84 5.94 3.68
CA GLN A 396 -1.56 4.97 4.52
C GLN A 396 -0.87 3.61 4.60
N SER A 397 -0.06 3.25 3.58
CA SER A 397 0.75 2.03 3.56
C SER A 397 1.74 1.95 4.73
N VAL A 398 2.15 3.09 5.31
CA VAL A 398 3.03 3.12 6.49
C VAL A 398 2.41 2.44 7.71
N LEU A 399 1.07 2.46 7.85
CA LEU A 399 0.37 1.68 8.87
C LEU A 399 0.70 0.19 8.75
N ILE A 400 0.69 -0.35 7.53
CA ILE A 400 0.99 -1.77 7.28
C ILE A 400 2.44 -2.08 7.69
N LEU A 401 3.39 -1.20 7.32
CA LEU A 401 4.80 -1.37 7.68
C LEU A 401 5.01 -1.38 9.21
N LEU A 402 4.34 -0.47 9.92
CA LEU A 402 4.40 -0.39 11.38
C LEU A 402 3.71 -1.59 12.06
N VAL A 403 2.59 -2.06 11.51
CA VAL A 403 1.92 -3.29 11.96
C VAL A 403 2.88 -4.47 11.87
N LEU A 404 3.58 -4.62 10.74
CA LEU A 404 4.56 -5.69 10.55
C LEU A 404 5.71 -5.58 11.56
N ASP A 405 6.27 -4.39 11.77
CA ASP A 405 7.31 -4.15 12.78
C ASP A 405 6.88 -4.63 14.18
N ILE A 406 5.68 -4.23 14.60
CA ILE A 406 5.13 -4.59 15.93
C ILE A 406 4.93 -6.09 16.06
N VAL A 407 4.47 -6.76 14.99
CA VAL A 407 4.30 -8.21 15.01
C VAL A 407 5.65 -8.93 15.07
N PHE A 408 6.64 -8.49 14.28
CA PHE A 408 8.00 -9.04 14.28
C PHE A 408 8.65 -8.92 15.66
N TYR A 409 8.58 -7.73 16.28
CA TYR A 409 9.21 -7.48 17.57
C TYR A 409 8.64 -8.34 18.70
N ASN A 410 7.32 -8.48 18.75
CA ASN A 410 6.67 -9.18 19.84
C ASN A 410 6.89 -10.71 19.76
N ARG A 411 7.28 -11.29 18.62
CA ARG A 411 7.60 -12.73 18.50
C ARG A 411 8.89 -13.08 19.25
N ASN A 412 9.92 -12.28 19.07
CA ASN A 412 11.24 -12.54 19.63
C ASN A 412 11.30 -12.42 21.17
N LYS A 413 10.31 -11.77 21.80
CA LYS A 413 10.21 -11.66 23.27
C LYS A 413 9.59 -12.89 23.95
N TYR A 414 9.06 -13.84 23.17
CA TYR A 414 8.49 -15.10 23.67
C TYR A 414 9.34 -16.32 23.27
N GLU A 415 10.25 -16.19 22.30
CA GLU A 415 11.20 -17.23 21.88
C GLU A 415 12.61 -17.05 22.50
N ALA A 416 12.83 -15.96 23.25
CA ALA A 416 13.97 -15.73 24.15
C ALA A 416 13.47 -15.74 25.59
#